data_AF-A0A378C0Z5-F1
#
_entry.id   AF-A0A378C0Z5-F1
#
_cell.length_a   1.000
_cell.length_b   1.000
_cell.length_c   1.000
_cell.angle_alpha   90.00
_cell.angle_beta   90.00
_cell.angle_gamma   90.00
#
_symmetry.space_group_name_H-M   'P 1'
#
loop_
_entity.id
_entity.type
_entity.pdbx_description
1 polymer ?
#
loop_
_entity_poly.entity_id
_entity_poly.type
_entity_poly.pdbx_seq_one_letter_code
_entity_poly.pdbx_strand_id
1 'polypeptide(L)'
;MLDADDALGRHEWLIAPLLLQGSASPDARMLLALPVDIGELIAARPELAKSSDTVEWDEAQGTLKAWRRTVIGQLVIKTQPLAKPSEAELHQAMLNGIREKGLGVLNWTPEAEQLRLRLHCAAQWLPEEAWPAVDDASLLASLEAWLLPQMNGVHSLRALKALDLRQALQDWLPWPLRQKLDRELPTHYTVPTGSRLAIRYHAENPPALAVRMQEMFGEATTPVIAEGRVPLVLELLSPAQRPLQITRDLSAFWQGSYREVQKEMKGRYPKHVWPDDPANSAPTRRSKKYS
;
A
#
# COMPACT_ATOMS: atom_id res chain seq x y z
N MET A 1 6.69 -40.91 -9.99
CA MET A 1 5.57 -41.53 -10.75
C MET A 1 5.77 -43.02 -10.81
N LEU A 2 4.73 -43.76 -10.43
CA LEU A 2 4.56 -45.19 -10.67
C LEU A 2 3.77 -45.38 -11.98
N ASP A 3 3.87 -46.57 -12.57
CA ASP A 3 2.95 -46.94 -13.65
C ASP A 3 1.53 -47.14 -13.08
N ALA A 4 0.49 -46.82 -13.85
CA ALA A 4 -0.89 -46.83 -13.38
C ALA A 4 -1.38 -48.21 -12.91
N ASP A 5 -0.81 -49.28 -13.48
CA ASP A 5 -1.13 -50.67 -13.15
C ASP A 5 -0.18 -51.29 -12.12
N ASP A 6 0.77 -50.51 -11.57
CA ASP A 6 1.74 -51.02 -10.60
C ASP A 6 1.02 -51.38 -9.29
N ALA A 7 1.29 -52.58 -8.79
CA ALA A 7 0.74 -53.10 -7.56
C ALA A 7 1.06 -52.23 -6.33
N LEU A 8 2.11 -51.40 -6.38
CA LEU A 8 2.43 -50.44 -5.32
C LEU A 8 1.47 -49.24 -5.28
N GLY A 9 0.76 -48.95 -6.38
CA GLY A 9 -0.20 -47.84 -6.47
C GLY A 9 -1.41 -47.97 -5.53
N ARG A 10 -1.65 -49.16 -4.95
CA ARG A 10 -2.70 -49.39 -3.94
C ARG A 10 -2.31 -48.97 -2.52
N HIS A 11 -1.04 -48.62 -2.30
CA HIS A 11 -0.54 -48.17 -0.99
C HIS A 11 -0.38 -46.66 -1.00
N GLU A 12 -0.86 -46.01 0.06
CA GLU A 12 -0.80 -44.55 0.20
C GLU A 12 0.64 -44.06 0.46
N TRP A 13 1.42 -44.81 1.25
CA TRP A 13 2.76 -44.44 1.69
C TRP A 13 3.81 -45.42 1.20
N LEU A 14 4.85 -44.88 0.57
CA LEU A 14 5.99 -45.64 0.04
C LEU A 14 7.31 -44.97 0.42
N ILE A 15 8.36 -45.76 0.65
CA ILE A 15 9.74 -45.28 0.63
C ILE A 15 10.33 -45.66 -0.72
N ALA A 16 10.72 -44.66 -1.53
CA ALA A 16 11.26 -44.86 -2.87
C ALA A 16 12.76 -44.50 -2.92
N PRO A 17 13.68 -45.43 -2.57
CA PRO A 17 15.11 -45.14 -2.51
C PRO A 17 15.76 -45.00 -3.90
N LEU A 18 15.14 -45.55 -4.96
CA LEU A 18 15.67 -45.46 -6.32
C LEU A 18 14.67 -44.74 -7.24
N LEU A 19 15.09 -43.56 -7.69
CA LEU A 19 14.31 -42.68 -8.54
C LEU A 19 15.06 -42.41 -9.84
N LEU A 20 14.32 -42.29 -10.94
CA LEU A 20 14.83 -41.84 -12.23
C LEU A 20 14.21 -40.47 -12.55
N GLN A 21 15.01 -39.41 -12.40
CA GLN A 21 14.60 -38.05 -12.68
C GLN A 21 15.12 -37.60 -14.05
N GLY A 22 14.24 -37.02 -14.88
CA GLY A 22 14.64 -36.37 -16.13
C GLY A 22 15.21 -34.98 -15.89
N SER A 23 15.91 -34.40 -16.87
CA SER A 23 16.57 -33.09 -16.72
C SER A 23 15.63 -31.88 -16.80
N ALA A 24 14.36 -32.06 -17.16
CA ALA A 24 13.44 -30.97 -17.49
C ALA A 24 12.37 -30.68 -16.42
N SER A 25 12.14 -31.57 -15.44
CA SER A 25 11.11 -31.43 -14.42
C SER A 25 11.61 -31.91 -13.04
N PRO A 26 11.11 -31.35 -11.92
CA PRO A 26 11.29 -31.94 -10.59
C PRO A 26 10.64 -33.34 -10.43
N ASP A 27 9.81 -33.80 -11.38
CA ASP A 27 9.19 -35.12 -11.32
C ASP A 27 10.17 -36.27 -11.62
N ALA A 28 10.09 -37.35 -10.84
CA ALA A 28 10.91 -38.55 -11.00
C ALA A 28 10.08 -39.83 -11.06
N ARG A 29 10.44 -40.80 -11.89
CA ARG A 29 9.85 -42.15 -11.91
C ARG A 29 10.42 -42.98 -10.76
N MET A 30 9.57 -43.73 -10.05
CA MET A 30 10.03 -44.66 -9.02
C MET A 30 10.50 -45.95 -9.70
N LEU A 31 11.75 -46.37 -9.42
CA LEU A 31 12.32 -47.63 -9.93
C LEU A 31 12.28 -48.74 -8.88
N LEU A 32 12.50 -48.37 -7.61
CA LEU A 32 12.30 -49.24 -6.46
C LEU A 32 11.55 -48.46 -5.39
N ALA A 33 10.52 -49.08 -4.83
CA ALA A 33 9.83 -48.57 -3.66
C ALA A 33 9.39 -49.70 -2.74
N LEU A 34 9.20 -49.38 -1.46
CA LEU A 34 8.71 -50.29 -0.44
C LEU A 34 7.45 -49.69 0.19
N PRO A 35 6.33 -50.43 0.27
CA PRO A 35 5.15 -49.97 0.98
C PRO A 35 5.41 -49.94 2.48
N VAL A 36 4.91 -48.89 3.13
CA VAL A 36 5.07 -48.70 4.58
C VAL A 36 3.75 -48.31 5.21
N ASP A 37 3.48 -48.84 6.40
CA ASP A 37 2.47 -48.28 7.27
C ASP A 37 3.05 -47.02 7.93
N ILE A 38 2.41 -45.88 7.71
CA ILE A 38 2.92 -44.60 8.20
C ILE A 38 2.88 -44.51 9.73
N GLY A 39 1.92 -45.18 10.37
CA GLY A 39 1.79 -45.23 11.82
C GLY A 39 2.93 -46.03 12.46
N GLU A 40 3.24 -47.21 11.90
CA GLU A 40 4.36 -48.04 12.35
C GLU A 40 5.71 -47.35 12.15
N LEU A 41 5.91 -46.69 10.99
CA LEU A 41 7.13 -45.95 10.70
C LEU A 41 7.36 -44.81 11.70
N ILE A 42 6.33 -44.03 12.00
CA ILE A 42 6.40 -42.93 12.98
C ILE A 42 6.61 -43.47 14.40
N ALA A 43 5.99 -44.59 14.76
CA ALA A 43 6.20 -45.21 16.07
C ALA A 43 7.65 -45.68 16.26
N ALA A 44 8.27 -46.23 15.20
CA ALA A 44 9.66 -46.67 15.23
C ALA A 44 10.67 -45.51 15.11
N ARG A 45 10.31 -44.43 14.41
CA ARG A 45 11.17 -43.27 14.09
C ARG A 45 10.44 -41.95 14.32
N PRO A 46 10.09 -41.62 15.57
CA PRO A 46 9.28 -40.44 15.90
C PRO A 46 9.91 -39.12 15.44
N GLU A 47 11.24 -39.06 15.29
CA GLU A 47 11.97 -37.90 14.81
C GLU A 47 11.67 -37.50 13.35
N LEU A 48 11.11 -38.42 12.55
CA LEU A 48 10.66 -38.12 11.19
C LEU A 48 9.41 -37.24 11.19
N ALA A 49 8.53 -37.42 12.18
CA ALA A 49 7.27 -36.71 12.30
C ALA A 49 7.47 -35.40 13.07
N LYS A 50 7.43 -34.27 12.38
CA LYS A 50 7.47 -32.95 12.99
C LYS A 50 6.07 -32.37 13.10
N SER A 51 5.74 -31.84 14.27
CA SER A 51 4.49 -31.08 14.43
C SER A 51 4.76 -29.60 14.15
N SER A 52 3.89 -28.98 13.38
CA SER A 52 3.87 -27.54 13.12
C SER A 52 2.45 -27.03 13.31
N ASP A 53 2.31 -26.00 14.12
CA ASP A 53 1.04 -25.29 14.26
C ASP A 53 0.94 -24.30 13.10
N THR A 54 0.00 -24.55 12.21
CA THR A 54 -0.31 -23.69 11.07
C THR A 54 -1.65 -23.07 11.33
N VAL A 55 -1.67 -21.75 11.44
CA VAL A 55 -2.92 -21.02 11.46
C VAL A 55 -3.08 -20.42 10.07
N GLU A 56 -4.19 -20.76 9.42
CA GLU A 56 -4.47 -20.36 8.05
C GLU A 56 -5.77 -19.57 8.00
N TRP A 57 -5.84 -18.72 6.98
CA TRP A 57 -7.03 -17.95 6.69
C TRP A 57 -8.07 -18.83 5.98
N ASP A 58 -9.24 -19.05 6.59
CA ASP A 58 -10.39 -19.63 5.91
C ASP A 58 -11.23 -18.51 5.27
N GLU A 59 -11.17 -18.41 3.94
CA GLU A 59 -11.92 -17.42 3.18
C GLU A 59 -13.42 -17.65 3.22
N ALA A 60 -13.86 -18.90 3.14
CA ALA A 60 -15.28 -19.25 3.07
C ALA A 60 -16.00 -18.87 4.36
N GLN A 61 -15.31 -19.00 5.50
CA GLN A 61 -15.86 -18.66 6.81
C GLN A 61 -15.47 -17.25 7.27
N GLY A 62 -14.48 -16.60 6.64
CA GLY A 62 -13.94 -15.33 7.13
C GLY A 62 -13.37 -15.44 8.55
N THR A 63 -12.83 -16.61 8.91
CA THR A 63 -12.24 -16.88 10.23
C THR A 63 -10.83 -17.45 10.09
N LEU A 64 -10.05 -17.36 11.16
CA LEU A 64 -8.77 -18.04 11.26
C LEU A 64 -9.01 -19.46 11.75
N LYS A 65 -8.52 -20.44 11.00
CA LYS A 65 -8.50 -21.83 11.44
C LYS A 65 -7.10 -22.20 11.83
N ALA A 66 -6.95 -22.62 13.08
CA ALA A 66 -5.70 -23.13 13.60
C ALA A 66 -5.70 -24.65 13.46
N TRP A 67 -4.64 -25.18 12.86
CA TRP A 67 -4.43 -26.61 12.72
C TRP A 67 -3.05 -26.96 13.26
N ARG A 68 -2.95 -28.07 14.00
CA ARG A 68 -1.69 -28.78 14.15
C ARG A 68 -1.54 -29.72 12.97
N ARG A 69 -0.51 -29.52 12.16
CA ARG A 69 -0.09 -30.45 11.11
C ARG A 69 1.09 -31.28 11.61
N THR A 70 0.99 -32.59 11.48
CA THR A 70 2.15 -33.49 11.61
C THR A 70 2.66 -33.79 10.20
N VAL A 71 3.93 -33.48 9.94
CA VAL A 71 4.55 -33.59 8.63
C VAL A 71 5.80 -34.49 8.67
N ILE A 72 6.10 -35.16 7.56
CA ILE A 72 7.43 -35.70 7.24
C ILE A 72 7.96 -34.89 6.05
N GLY A 73 8.94 -34.02 6.29
CA GLY A 73 9.40 -33.07 5.29
C GLY A 73 8.26 -32.14 4.86
N GLN A 74 7.83 -32.24 3.60
CA GLN A 74 6.74 -31.45 3.01
C GLN A 74 5.40 -32.21 2.97
N LEU A 75 5.36 -33.48 3.38
CA LEU A 75 4.16 -34.31 3.31
C LEU A 75 3.36 -34.21 4.61
N VAL A 76 2.08 -33.83 4.51
CA VAL A 76 1.15 -33.75 5.66
C VAL A 76 0.59 -35.15 5.96
N ILE A 77 0.87 -35.68 7.14
CA ILE A 77 0.39 -36.99 7.60
C ILE A 77 -0.95 -36.86 8.30
N LYS A 78 -1.06 -35.83 9.15
CA LYS A 78 -2.22 -35.64 10.02
C LYS A 78 -2.47 -34.15 10.22
N THR A 79 -3.73 -33.77 10.15
CA THR A 79 -4.21 -32.43 10.49
C THR A 79 -5.20 -32.53 11.62
N GLN A 80 -5.00 -31.77 12.69
CA GLN A 80 -5.92 -31.69 13.82
C GLN A 80 -6.28 -30.24 14.08
N PRO A 81 -7.54 -29.90 14.39
CA PRO A 81 -7.88 -28.56 14.82
C PRO A 81 -7.13 -28.24 16.13
N LEU A 82 -6.45 -27.09 16.17
CA LEU A 82 -5.78 -26.62 17.37
C LEU A 82 -6.83 -25.98 18.30
N ALA A 83 -6.68 -26.21 19.61
CA ALA A 83 -7.33 -25.34 20.60
C ALA A 83 -6.79 -23.90 20.44
N LYS A 84 -7.55 -22.89 20.93
CA LYS A 84 -7.30 -21.46 20.67
C LYS A 84 -5.79 -21.11 20.63
N PRO A 85 -5.26 -20.67 19.49
CA PRO A 85 -3.85 -20.33 19.36
C PRO A 85 -3.50 -19.16 20.28
N SER A 86 -2.23 -19.06 20.67
CA SER A 86 -1.73 -17.86 21.35
C SER A 86 -1.88 -16.64 20.43
N GLU A 87 -1.90 -15.45 21.02
CA GLU A 87 -2.02 -14.21 20.25
C GLU A 87 -0.84 -14.02 19.27
N ALA A 88 0.38 -14.40 19.69
CA ALA A 88 1.56 -14.35 18.84
C ALA A 88 1.46 -15.28 17.62
N GLU A 89 1.02 -16.53 17.82
CA GLU A 89 0.80 -17.48 16.72
C GLU A 89 -0.31 -17.00 15.78
N LEU A 90 -1.37 -16.42 16.34
CA LEU A 90 -2.47 -15.84 15.58
C LEU A 90 -2.02 -14.66 14.71
N HIS A 91 -1.21 -13.75 15.26
CA HIS A 91 -0.69 -12.61 14.50
C HIS A 91 0.27 -13.06 13.40
N GLN A 92 1.20 -13.97 13.70
CA GLN A 92 2.13 -14.48 12.69
C GLN A 92 1.40 -15.12 11.50
N ALA A 93 0.31 -15.82 11.79
CA ALA A 93 -0.55 -16.42 10.79
C ALA A 93 -1.31 -15.42 9.94
N MET A 94 -1.84 -14.36 10.56
CA MET A 94 -2.43 -13.24 9.83
C MET A 94 -1.38 -12.60 8.92
N LEU A 95 -0.15 -12.40 9.38
CA LEU A 95 0.94 -11.85 8.56
C LEU A 95 1.26 -12.75 7.36
N ASN A 96 1.34 -14.07 7.57
CA ASN A 96 1.55 -15.01 6.46
C ASN A 96 0.38 -15.00 5.47
N GLY A 97 -0.86 -14.94 5.96
CA GLY A 97 -2.03 -14.78 5.10
C GLY A 97 -2.03 -13.46 4.30
N ILE A 98 -1.51 -12.37 4.87
CA ILE A 98 -1.32 -11.10 4.16
C ILE A 98 -0.22 -11.25 3.09
N ARG A 99 0.85 -11.99 3.34
CA ARG A 99 1.90 -12.26 2.33
C ARG A 99 1.38 -13.03 1.13
N GLU A 100 0.57 -14.05 1.36
CA GLU A 100 0.01 -14.88 0.29
C GLU A 100 -1.02 -14.11 -0.55
N LYS A 101 -1.82 -13.24 0.08
CA LYS A 101 -2.92 -12.53 -0.59
C LYS A 101 -2.59 -11.12 -1.05
N GLY A 102 -1.46 -10.58 -0.59
CA GLY A 102 -1.05 -9.21 -0.80
C GLY A 102 -1.73 -8.21 0.14
N LEU A 103 -1.27 -6.95 0.06
CA LEU A 103 -1.71 -5.86 0.93
C LEU A 103 -3.18 -5.46 0.76
N GLY A 104 -3.84 -5.89 -0.32
CA GLY A 104 -5.24 -5.58 -0.61
C GLY A 104 -6.24 -6.18 0.39
N VAL A 105 -5.82 -7.11 1.25
CA VAL A 105 -6.66 -7.60 2.36
C VAL A 105 -6.81 -6.60 3.50
N LEU A 106 -5.89 -5.63 3.60
CA LEU A 106 -5.92 -4.55 4.58
C LEU A 106 -6.81 -3.39 4.09
N ASN A 107 -7.20 -2.52 5.02
CA ASN A 107 -8.05 -1.38 4.72
C ASN A 107 -7.21 -0.12 4.39
N TRP A 108 -6.84 0.03 3.12
CA TRP A 108 -6.14 1.22 2.62
C TRP A 108 -7.12 2.38 2.41
N THR A 109 -7.27 3.22 3.44
CA THR A 109 -8.04 4.47 3.30
C THR A 109 -7.32 5.44 2.36
N PRO A 110 -8.03 6.41 1.75
CA PRO A 110 -7.40 7.43 0.93
C PRO A 110 -6.24 8.16 1.61
N GLU A 111 -6.32 8.39 2.93
CA GLU A 111 -5.28 9.04 3.73
C GLU A 111 -4.06 8.14 3.95
N ALA A 112 -4.27 6.84 4.17
CA ALA A 112 -3.18 5.86 4.28
C ALA A 112 -2.44 5.72 2.93
N GLU A 113 -3.19 5.68 1.84
CA GLU A 113 -2.62 5.62 0.49
C GLU A 113 -1.85 6.90 0.15
N GLN A 114 -2.38 8.08 0.46
CA GLN A 114 -1.66 9.34 0.26
C GLN A 114 -0.41 9.43 1.14
N LEU A 115 -0.41 8.89 2.37
CA LEU A 115 0.81 8.79 3.17
C LEU A 115 1.85 7.87 2.53
N ARG A 116 1.43 6.70 2.03
CA ARG A 116 2.30 5.76 1.29
C ARG A 116 2.91 6.44 0.06
N LEU A 117 2.10 7.14 -0.72
CA LEU A 117 2.56 7.88 -1.90
C LEU A 117 3.52 9.03 -1.54
N ARG A 118 3.27 9.74 -0.44
CA ARG A 118 4.20 10.76 0.08
C ARG A 118 5.56 10.14 0.44
N LEU A 119 5.57 9.00 1.12
CA LEU A 119 6.82 8.30 1.46
C LEU A 119 7.58 7.84 0.21
N HIS A 120 6.86 7.29 -0.77
CA HIS A 120 7.43 6.93 -2.07
C HIS A 120 8.07 8.14 -2.77
N CYS A 121 7.36 9.28 -2.81
CA CYS A 121 7.87 10.52 -3.39
C CYS A 121 9.08 11.05 -2.60
N ALA A 122 9.04 10.99 -1.27
CA ALA A 122 10.12 11.46 -0.41
C ALA A 122 11.43 10.68 -0.67
N ALA A 123 11.34 9.36 -0.81
CA ALA A 123 12.47 8.51 -1.16
C ALA A 123 13.11 8.89 -2.52
N GLN A 124 12.31 9.37 -3.48
CA GLN A 124 12.80 9.80 -4.79
C GLN A 124 13.36 11.23 -4.79
N TRP A 125 12.67 12.16 -4.14
CA TRP A 125 12.96 13.59 -4.24
C TRP A 125 13.97 14.07 -3.19
N LEU A 126 14.07 13.35 -2.07
CA LEU A 126 14.99 13.61 -0.96
C LEU A 126 15.84 12.35 -0.67
N PRO A 127 16.61 11.85 -1.66
CA PRO A 127 17.36 10.58 -1.55
C PRO A 127 18.51 10.62 -0.54
N GLU A 128 18.88 11.80 -0.05
CA GLU A 128 19.88 11.98 1.01
C GLU A 128 19.43 11.45 2.38
N GLU A 129 18.13 11.23 2.56
CA GLU A 129 17.55 10.67 3.79
C GLU A 129 17.22 9.18 3.62
N ALA A 130 17.31 8.41 4.71
CA ALA A 130 17.01 6.98 4.72
C ALA A 130 15.49 6.70 4.86
N TRP A 131 14.69 7.11 3.88
CA TRP A 131 13.25 6.81 3.84
C TRP A 131 13.01 5.29 3.71
N PRO A 132 12.04 4.72 4.45
CA PRO A 132 11.70 3.31 4.27
C PRO A 132 11.09 3.06 2.89
N ALA A 133 11.40 1.91 2.30
CA ALA A 133 10.76 1.47 1.08
C ALA A 133 9.30 1.05 1.37
N VAL A 134 8.38 1.57 0.56
CA VAL A 134 6.93 1.41 0.75
C VAL A 134 6.21 0.82 -0.46
N ASP A 135 6.96 0.23 -1.39
CA ASP A 135 6.39 -0.63 -2.43
C ASP A 135 5.80 -1.91 -1.82
N ASP A 136 4.92 -2.58 -2.56
CA ASP A 136 4.19 -3.74 -2.07
C ASP A 136 5.13 -4.86 -1.56
N ALA A 137 6.23 -5.13 -2.26
CA ALA A 137 7.17 -6.19 -1.87
C ALA A 137 7.89 -5.84 -0.56
N SER A 138 8.37 -4.60 -0.43
CA SER A 138 9.01 -4.11 0.78
C SER A 138 8.08 -4.10 2.00
N LEU A 139 6.81 -3.69 1.82
CA LEU A 139 5.83 -3.67 2.91
C LEU A 139 5.42 -5.08 3.35
N LEU A 140 5.30 -6.04 2.42
CA LEU A 140 5.05 -7.45 2.74
C LEU A 140 6.25 -8.12 3.43
N ALA A 141 7.47 -7.76 3.06
CA ALA A 141 8.69 -8.25 3.69
C ALA A 141 8.88 -7.71 5.11
N SER A 142 8.32 -6.54 5.43
CA SER A 142 8.51 -5.82 6.70
C SER A 142 7.27 -5.76 7.59
N LEU A 143 6.27 -6.62 7.37
CA LEU A 143 5.02 -6.65 8.15
C LEU A 143 5.24 -6.71 9.68
N GLU A 144 6.23 -7.47 10.14
CA GLU A 144 6.59 -7.56 11.56
C GLU A 144 7.09 -6.23 12.14
N ALA A 145 7.65 -5.36 11.31
CA ALA A 145 8.20 -4.08 11.76
C ALA A 145 7.14 -2.97 11.82
N TRP A 146 6.25 -2.89 10.83
CA TRP A 146 5.31 -1.76 10.71
C TRP A 146 3.87 -2.11 11.11
N LEU A 147 3.42 -3.33 10.87
CA LEU A 147 2.02 -3.73 11.11
C LEU A 147 1.84 -4.46 12.43
N LEU A 148 2.71 -5.43 12.76
CA LEU A 148 2.61 -6.25 13.97
C LEU A 148 2.49 -5.43 15.27
N PRO A 149 3.23 -4.31 15.47
CA PRO A 149 3.08 -3.50 16.68
C PRO A 149 1.66 -2.93 16.88
N GLN A 150 0.89 -2.80 15.79
CA GLN A 150 -0.48 -2.28 15.81
C GLN A 150 -1.54 -3.39 15.95
N MET A 151 -1.14 -4.66 15.93
CA MET A 151 -2.07 -5.80 15.96
C MET A 151 -2.50 -6.21 17.37
N ASN A 152 -2.09 -5.51 18.42
CA ASN A 152 -2.49 -5.82 19.80
C ASN A 152 -4.02 -5.87 19.95
N GLY A 153 -4.57 -6.99 20.43
CA GLY A 153 -6.02 -7.20 20.56
C GLY A 153 -6.73 -7.54 19.24
N VAL A 154 -6.01 -7.72 18.13
CA VAL A 154 -6.58 -8.16 16.85
C VAL A 154 -6.72 -9.68 16.87
N HIS A 155 -7.98 -10.12 17.01
CA HIS A 155 -8.31 -11.55 17.04
C HIS A 155 -9.19 -12.02 15.88
N SER A 156 -9.49 -11.15 14.92
CA SER A 156 -10.37 -11.46 13.80
C SER A 156 -10.03 -10.63 12.56
N LEU A 157 -10.58 -11.04 11.43
CA LEU A 157 -10.36 -10.39 10.14
C LEU A 157 -11.05 -9.05 10.04
N ARG A 158 -12.21 -8.95 10.71
CA ARG A 158 -12.89 -7.69 10.92
C ARG A 158 -12.02 -6.72 11.70
N ALA A 159 -11.36 -7.19 12.76
CA ALA A 159 -10.44 -6.37 13.54
C ALA A 159 -9.18 -5.99 12.72
N LEU A 160 -8.64 -6.91 11.90
CA LEU A 160 -7.52 -6.63 11.01
C LEU A 160 -7.87 -5.51 10.00
N LYS A 161 -9.06 -5.55 9.41
CA LYS A 161 -9.56 -4.48 8.52
C LYS A 161 -9.88 -3.17 9.24
N ALA A 162 -10.01 -3.19 10.56
CA ALA A 162 -10.24 -1.99 11.36
C ALA A 162 -8.94 -1.27 11.76
N LEU A 163 -7.77 -1.82 11.44
CA LEU A 163 -6.48 -1.19 11.75
C LEU A 163 -6.33 0.13 10.98
N ASP A 164 -5.85 1.17 11.68
CA ASP A 164 -5.45 2.44 11.08
C ASP A 164 -4.06 2.28 10.46
N LEU A 165 -4.02 1.93 9.16
CA LEU A 165 -2.76 1.77 8.42
C LEU A 165 -1.97 3.07 8.30
N ARG A 166 -2.65 4.22 8.27
CA ARG A 166 -1.96 5.51 8.26
C ARG A 166 -1.18 5.69 9.56
N GLN A 167 -1.79 5.37 10.70
CA GLN A 167 -1.12 5.41 11.99
C GLN A 167 0.02 4.38 12.07
N ALA A 168 -0.20 3.16 11.56
CA ALA A 168 0.84 2.12 11.50
C ALA A 168 2.09 2.59 10.74
N LEU A 169 1.92 3.13 9.53
CA LEU A 169 3.03 3.67 8.73
C LEU A 169 3.67 4.89 9.38
N GLN A 170 2.89 5.76 10.03
CA GLN A 170 3.47 6.88 10.78
C GLN A 170 4.32 6.35 11.92
N ASP A 171 3.81 5.42 12.72
CA ASP A 171 4.50 4.90 13.91
C ASP A 171 5.77 4.12 13.60
N TRP A 172 5.85 3.55 12.40
CA TRP A 172 7.07 2.93 11.90
C TRP A 172 8.18 3.92 11.56
N LEU A 173 7.86 5.15 11.18
CA LEU A 173 8.87 6.15 10.79
C LEU A 173 9.63 6.69 12.00
N PRO A 174 10.96 6.85 11.92
CA PRO A 174 11.71 7.66 12.87
C PRO A 174 11.17 9.09 12.97
N TRP A 175 11.13 9.65 14.18
CA TRP A 175 10.55 10.97 14.45
C TRP A 175 11.12 12.10 13.56
N PRO A 176 12.44 12.20 13.31
CA PRO A 176 12.98 13.22 12.41
C PRO A 176 12.43 13.13 10.99
N LEU A 177 12.27 11.91 10.45
CA LEU A 177 11.70 11.69 9.12
C LEU A 177 10.21 12.06 9.06
N ARG A 178 9.44 11.81 10.13
CA ARG A 178 8.04 12.28 10.21
C ARG A 178 7.96 13.79 10.08
N GLN A 179 8.77 14.53 10.84
CA GLN A 179 8.78 15.99 10.78
C GLN A 179 9.22 16.50 9.41
N LYS A 180 10.25 15.89 8.82
CA LYS A 180 10.71 16.26 7.49
C LYS A 180 9.64 15.98 6.43
N LEU A 181 8.92 14.87 6.51
CA LEU A 181 7.82 14.54 5.59
C LEU A 181 6.68 15.56 5.69
N ASP A 182 6.30 15.97 6.90
CA ASP A 182 5.22 16.95 7.10
C ASP A 182 5.59 18.35 6.64
N ARG A 183 6.87 18.71 6.73
CA ARG A 183 7.39 20.01 6.26
C ARG A 183 7.59 20.04 4.75
N GLU A 184 8.28 19.04 4.20
CA GLU A 184 8.76 19.04 2.82
C GLU A 184 7.76 18.44 1.83
N LEU A 185 6.92 17.50 2.27
CA LEU A 185 5.86 16.91 1.47
C LEU A 185 4.53 17.02 2.24
N PRO A 186 4.02 18.25 2.46
CA PRO A 186 2.85 18.45 3.30
C PRO A 186 1.58 17.84 2.69
N THR A 187 0.61 17.51 3.53
CA THR A 187 -0.71 17.03 3.05
C THR A 187 -1.53 18.14 2.39
N HIS A 188 -1.31 19.39 2.81
CA HIS A 188 -2.07 20.54 2.34
C HIS A 188 -1.14 21.71 2.05
N TYR A 189 -1.46 22.47 1.01
CA TYR A 189 -0.85 23.75 0.70
C TYR A 189 -1.78 24.89 1.13
N THR A 190 -1.22 25.93 1.74
CA THR A 190 -1.95 27.14 2.10
C THR A 190 -1.78 28.17 0.98
N VAL A 191 -2.84 28.39 0.20
CA VAL A 191 -2.83 29.37 -0.91
C VAL A 191 -2.90 30.81 -0.38
N PRO A 192 -2.61 31.86 -1.20
CA PRO A 192 -2.62 33.26 -0.77
C PRO A 192 -3.87 33.74 -0.01
N THR A 193 -5.04 33.18 -0.31
CA THR A 193 -6.28 33.50 0.44
C THR A 193 -6.35 32.89 1.85
N GLY A 194 -5.36 32.10 2.26
CA GLY A 194 -5.30 31.33 3.49
C GLY A 194 -6.02 29.98 3.44
N SER A 195 -6.52 29.53 2.28
CA SER A 195 -7.22 28.24 2.18
C SER A 195 -6.21 27.11 2.26
N ARG A 196 -6.51 26.09 3.04
CA ARG A 196 -5.73 24.85 3.06
C ARG A 196 -6.34 23.88 2.07
N LEU A 197 -5.62 23.60 0.99
CA LEU A 197 -6.06 22.72 -0.10
C LEU A 197 -5.18 21.47 -0.12
N ALA A 198 -5.79 20.30 -0.29
CA ALA A 198 -5.08 19.03 -0.27
C ALA A 198 -4.16 18.91 -1.50
N ILE A 199 -2.92 18.51 -1.27
CA ILE A 199 -1.99 18.11 -2.32
C ILE A 199 -2.24 16.64 -2.63
N ARG A 200 -2.44 16.33 -3.91
CA ARG A 200 -2.62 14.95 -4.38
C ARG A 200 -1.29 14.42 -4.89
N TYR A 201 -0.71 13.49 -4.15
CA TYR A 201 0.51 12.77 -4.53
C TYR A 201 0.17 11.58 -5.43
N HIS A 202 1.15 11.16 -6.23
CA HIS A 202 1.06 10.05 -7.16
C HIS A 202 2.45 9.41 -7.32
N ALA A 203 2.52 8.12 -7.66
CA ALA A 203 3.79 7.41 -7.79
C ALA A 203 4.62 7.91 -8.98
N GLU A 204 3.97 8.13 -10.13
CA GLU A 204 4.63 8.50 -11.39
C GLU A 204 4.36 9.94 -11.85
N ASN A 205 3.37 10.61 -11.26
CA ASN A 205 2.94 11.94 -11.71
C ASN A 205 3.38 12.99 -10.70
N PRO A 206 3.69 14.23 -11.14
CA PRO A 206 3.97 15.31 -10.22
C PRO A 206 2.80 15.56 -9.25
N PRO A 207 3.08 16.07 -8.04
CA PRO A 207 2.07 16.38 -7.05
C PRO A 207 1.14 17.49 -7.57
N ALA A 208 -0.17 17.26 -7.48
CA ALA A 208 -1.17 18.15 -8.04
C ALA A 208 -1.95 18.91 -6.95
N LEU A 209 -2.32 20.15 -7.24
CA LEU A 209 -3.14 21.00 -6.40
C LEU A 209 -4.35 21.50 -7.19
N ALA A 210 -5.53 20.97 -6.85
CA ALA A 210 -6.79 21.45 -7.38
C ALA A 210 -7.19 22.75 -6.66
N VAL A 211 -7.18 23.87 -7.38
CA VAL A 211 -7.38 25.20 -6.78
C VAL A 211 -8.20 26.09 -7.70
N ARG A 212 -9.17 26.82 -7.14
CA ARG A 212 -9.85 27.87 -7.90
C ARG A 212 -8.86 28.95 -8.27
N MET A 213 -8.81 29.33 -9.55
CA MET A 213 -7.83 30.28 -10.08
C MET A 213 -7.75 31.59 -9.26
N GLN A 214 -8.90 32.09 -8.82
CA GLN A 214 -8.99 33.30 -7.99
C GLN A 214 -8.28 33.23 -6.63
N GLU A 215 -8.04 32.02 -6.11
CA GLU A 215 -7.33 31.82 -4.85
C GLU A 215 -5.81 31.89 -5.01
N MET A 216 -5.32 31.84 -6.26
CA MET A 216 -3.91 31.99 -6.62
C MET A 216 -3.54 33.43 -7.01
N PHE A 217 -4.48 34.38 -6.98
CA PHE A 217 -4.14 35.80 -7.19
C PHE A 217 -3.19 36.28 -6.09
N GLY A 218 -2.18 37.05 -6.48
CA GLY A 218 -1.09 37.47 -5.60
C GLY A 218 0.07 36.47 -5.52
N GLU A 219 -0.09 35.26 -6.08
CA GLU A 219 1.00 34.29 -6.23
C GLU A 219 1.65 34.47 -7.61
N ALA A 220 2.87 35.00 -7.61
CA ALA A 220 3.63 35.25 -8.85
C ALA A 220 4.36 34.00 -9.36
N THR A 221 4.71 33.08 -8.46
CA THR A 221 5.57 31.92 -8.72
C THR A 221 4.83 30.61 -8.46
N THR A 222 5.15 29.54 -9.21
CA THR A 222 4.57 28.23 -8.89
C THR A 222 5.00 27.78 -7.50
N PRO A 223 4.08 27.33 -6.62
CA PRO A 223 4.44 26.70 -5.36
C PRO A 223 5.35 25.50 -5.58
N VAL A 224 6.40 25.38 -4.77
CA VAL A 224 7.38 24.30 -4.88
C VAL A 224 7.51 23.61 -3.52
N ILE A 225 7.59 22.27 -3.53
CA ILE A 225 7.78 21.42 -2.36
C ILE A 225 9.10 20.65 -2.45
N ALA A 226 9.38 19.80 -1.45
CA ALA A 226 10.60 19.00 -1.36
C ALA A 226 11.87 19.85 -1.49
N GLU A 227 12.06 20.80 -0.55
CA GLU A 227 13.23 21.71 -0.53
C GLU A 227 13.41 22.52 -1.83
N GLY A 228 12.29 22.87 -2.49
CA GLY A 228 12.33 23.65 -3.74
C GLY A 228 12.65 22.84 -4.99
N ARG A 229 12.57 21.51 -4.94
CA ARG A 229 12.89 20.62 -6.07
C ARG A 229 11.70 20.33 -6.97
N VAL A 230 10.48 20.28 -6.40
CA VAL A 230 9.30 19.78 -7.11
C VAL A 230 8.19 20.82 -7.19
N PRO A 231 7.93 21.42 -8.36
CA PRO A 231 6.83 22.35 -8.54
C PRO A 231 5.49 21.61 -8.51
N LEU A 232 4.50 22.19 -7.83
CA LEU A 232 3.14 21.67 -7.85
C LEU A 232 2.52 21.87 -9.24
N VAL A 233 1.84 20.84 -9.75
CA VAL A 233 0.94 20.98 -10.89
C VAL A 233 -0.35 21.61 -10.41
N LEU A 234 -0.64 22.82 -10.87
CA LEU A 234 -1.84 23.55 -10.53
C LEU A 234 -2.95 23.18 -11.51
N GLU A 235 -3.99 22.52 -10.99
CA GLU A 235 -5.24 22.32 -11.69
C GLU A 235 -6.13 23.53 -11.39
N LEU A 236 -6.03 24.56 -12.22
CA LEU A 236 -6.74 25.83 -12.05
C LEU A 236 -8.21 25.66 -12.42
N LEU A 237 -9.09 25.96 -11.46
CA LEU A 237 -10.53 25.75 -11.55
C LEU A 237 -11.30 27.07 -11.61
N SER A 238 -12.46 27.03 -12.23
CA SER A 238 -13.45 28.10 -12.23
C SER A 238 -14.15 28.24 -10.87
N PRO A 239 -14.96 29.29 -10.62
CA PRO A 239 -15.75 29.41 -9.40
C PRO A 239 -16.66 28.21 -9.13
N ALA A 240 -17.13 27.53 -10.19
CA ALA A 240 -17.95 26.33 -10.13
C ALA A 240 -17.14 25.02 -10.12
N GLN A 241 -15.85 25.07 -9.75
CA GLN A 241 -14.95 23.90 -9.65
C GLN A 241 -14.74 23.14 -10.97
N ARG A 242 -15.01 23.77 -12.13
CA ARG A 242 -14.69 23.17 -13.44
C ARG A 242 -13.24 23.45 -13.83
N PRO A 243 -12.51 22.47 -14.39
CA PRO A 243 -11.15 22.67 -14.90
C PRO A 243 -11.08 23.78 -15.95
N LEU A 244 -10.12 24.69 -15.81
CA LEU A 244 -9.83 25.75 -16.77
C LEU A 244 -8.47 25.54 -17.44
N GLN A 245 -7.44 25.27 -16.62
CA GLN A 245 -6.08 25.09 -17.09
C GLN A 245 -5.34 24.13 -16.15
N ILE A 246 -4.43 23.34 -16.70
CA ILE A 246 -3.42 22.63 -15.92
C ILE A 246 -2.07 23.28 -16.25
N THR A 247 -1.33 23.70 -15.23
CA THR A 247 0.00 24.32 -15.42
C THR A 247 0.98 23.91 -14.32
N ARG A 248 2.25 23.77 -14.72
CA ARG A 248 3.41 23.65 -13.80
C ARG A 248 4.23 24.94 -13.73
N ASP A 249 3.83 25.94 -14.52
CA ASP A 249 4.45 27.26 -14.57
C ASP A 249 3.33 28.32 -14.47
N LEU A 250 3.10 28.76 -13.23
CA LEU A 250 2.08 29.75 -12.92
C LEU A 250 2.45 31.12 -13.52
N SER A 251 3.74 31.45 -13.56
CA SER A 251 4.22 32.73 -14.09
C SER A 251 3.96 32.82 -15.60
N ALA A 252 4.30 31.76 -16.34
CA ALA A 252 4.01 31.69 -17.77
C ALA A 252 2.50 31.71 -18.05
N PHE A 253 1.69 31.05 -17.21
CA PHE A 253 0.23 31.11 -17.33
C PHE A 253 -0.30 32.55 -17.21
N TRP A 254 0.14 33.29 -16.19
CA TRP A 254 -0.28 34.68 -15.98
C TRP A 254 0.09 35.60 -17.14
N GLN A 255 1.28 35.41 -17.72
CA GLN A 255 1.77 36.24 -18.82
C GLN A 255 1.17 35.84 -20.18
N GLY A 256 0.75 34.58 -20.33
CA GLY A 256 0.24 34.01 -21.57
C GLY A 256 -1.28 33.77 -21.55
N SER A 257 -1.68 32.51 -21.39
CA SER A 257 -3.05 32.02 -21.62
C SER A 257 -4.08 32.56 -20.64
N TYR A 258 -3.67 33.17 -19.52
CA TYR A 258 -4.60 33.82 -18.60
C TYR A 258 -5.52 34.84 -19.30
N ARG A 259 -5.02 35.61 -20.28
CA ARG A 259 -5.83 36.64 -20.98
C ARG A 259 -7.05 36.06 -21.69
N GLU A 260 -6.92 34.85 -22.24
CA GLU A 260 -8.01 34.15 -22.91
C GLU A 260 -9.01 33.61 -21.90
N VAL A 261 -8.51 32.96 -20.84
CA VAL A 261 -9.33 32.47 -19.73
C VAL A 261 -10.08 33.63 -19.06
N GLN A 262 -9.43 34.78 -18.86
CA GLN A 262 -10.01 35.97 -18.27
C GLN A 262 -11.20 36.50 -19.08
N LYS A 263 -11.11 36.52 -20.43
CA LYS A 263 -12.22 36.95 -21.31
C LYS A 263 -13.43 36.03 -21.15
N GLU A 264 -13.20 34.71 -21.17
CA GLU A 264 -14.27 33.73 -20.99
C GLU A 264 -14.91 33.85 -19.60
N MET A 265 -14.07 33.96 -18.55
CA MET A 265 -14.53 34.01 -17.17
C MET A 265 -15.26 35.32 -16.83
N LYS A 266 -14.88 36.45 -17.44
CA LYS A 266 -15.63 37.72 -17.34
C LYS A 266 -17.06 37.57 -17.89
N GLY A 267 -17.26 36.78 -18.95
CA GLY A 267 -18.58 36.48 -19.51
C GLY A 267 -19.40 35.49 -18.68
N ARG A 268 -18.81 34.36 -18.30
CA ARG A 268 -19.52 33.29 -17.55
C ARG A 268 -19.75 33.64 -16.08
N TYR A 269 -18.85 34.40 -15.47
CA TYR A 269 -18.87 34.76 -14.04
C TYR A 269 -18.65 36.28 -13.83
N PRO A 270 -19.59 37.14 -14.29
CA PRO A 270 -19.40 38.60 -14.29
C PRO A 270 -19.35 39.21 -12.88
N LYS A 271 -19.90 38.50 -11.87
CA LYS A 271 -19.87 38.94 -10.46
C LYS A 271 -18.50 38.74 -9.80
N HIS A 272 -17.55 38.04 -10.42
CA HIS A 272 -16.22 37.81 -9.85
C HIS A 272 -15.22 38.87 -10.35
N VAL A 273 -14.17 39.10 -9.54
CA VAL A 273 -13.05 39.97 -9.94
C VAL A 273 -12.08 39.15 -10.76
N TRP A 274 -11.78 39.63 -11.97
CA TRP A 274 -10.83 39.04 -12.91
C TRP A 274 -9.80 40.12 -13.24
N PRO A 275 -8.75 40.30 -12.42
CA PRO A 275 -7.81 41.41 -12.56
C PRO A 275 -6.98 41.28 -13.84
N ASP A 276 -6.52 42.40 -14.40
CA ASP A 276 -5.64 42.37 -15.56
C ASP A 276 -4.20 41.97 -15.20
N ASP A 277 -3.80 42.19 -13.93
CA ASP A 277 -2.54 41.73 -13.35
C ASP A 277 -2.80 40.76 -12.17
N PRO A 278 -3.00 39.45 -12.43
CA PRO A 278 -3.33 38.47 -11.39
C PRO A 278 -2.17 38.17 -10.45
N ALA A 279 -0.92 38.30 -10.90
CA ALA A 279 0.27 38.01 -10.10
C ALA A 279 0.45 39.01 -8.95
N ASN A 280 0.06 40.26 -9.14
CA ASN A 280 0.18 41.32 -8.12
C ASN A 280 -1.16 41.72 -7.47
N SER A 281 -2.25 41.02 -7.80
CA SER A 281 -3.56 41.34 -7.25
C SER A 281 -3.77 40.80 -5.84
N ALA A 282 -4.46 41.57 -5.01
CA ALA A 282 -4.82 41.10 -3.66
C ALA A 282 -5.67 39.82 -3.74
N PRO A 283 -5.32 38.76 -2.98
CA PRO A 283 -6.05 37.50 -2.99
C PRO A 283 -7.48 37.72 -2.49
N THR A 284 -8.47 37.22 -3.23
CA THR A 284 -9.87 37.36 -2.83
C THR A 284 -10.67 36.08 -3.06
N ARG A 285 -11.45 35.70 -2.04
CA ARG A 285 -12.47 34.65 -2.16
C ARG A 285 -13.85 35.20 -2.53
N ARG A 286 -14.03 36.52 -2.53
CA ARG A 286 -15.34 37.18 -2.57
C ARG A 286 -15.68 37.61 -3.99
N SER A 287 -16.95 37.46 -4.35
CA SER A 287 -17.54 38.15 -5.50
C SER A 287 -17.52 39.68 -5.27
N LYS A 288 -17.51 40.47 -6.34
CA LYS A 288 -17.62 41.93 -6.27
C LYS A 288 -18.82 42.31 -5.38
N LYS A 289 -18.56 43.09 -4.33
CA LYS A 289 -19.63 43.82 -3.65
C LYS A 289 -19.94 45.02 -4.54
N TYR A 290 -21.16 45.09 -5.06
CA TYR A 290 -21.67 46.34 -5.60
C TYR A 290 -21.91 47.25 -4.38
N SER A 291 -21.21 48.38 -4.35
CA SER A 291 -21.65 49.58 -3.63
C SER A 291 -22.25 50.52 -4.66
#